data_AF-A0A3B3BFY3-F1
#
_entry.id   AF-A0A3B3BFY3-F1
#
_cell.length_a   1.000
_cell.length_b   1.000
_cell.length_c   1.000
_cell.angle_alpha   90.00
_cell.angle_beta   90.00
_cell.angle_gamma   90.00
#
_symmetry.space_group_name_H-M   'P 1'
#
loop_
_entity.id
_entity.type
_entity.pdbx_description
1 polymer ?
#
loop_
_entity_poly.entity_id
_entity_poly.type
_entity_poly.pdbx_seq_one_letter_code
_entity_poly.pdbx_strand_id
1 'polypeptide(L)'
;MTSNSNLSNMRRLVEQLKLEASVERIKISQAAAELQQYCLQNASKDALLVGVPTGSNPFREPRSCAVVKNKDIKRDFLTFYRGRRRGISLKRESSINLNSCILF
;
A
#
# COMPACT_ATOMS: atom_id res chain seq x y z
N MET A 1 -46.74 30.70 -2.94
CA MET A 1 -47.23 29.38 -2.46
C MET A 1 -46.13 28.62 -1.68
N THR A 2 -45.39 29.27 -0.78
CA THR A 2 -44.23 28.69 -0.06
C THR A 2 -44.47 28.48 1.45
N SER A 3 -45.57 29.02 1.98
CA SER A 3 -45.92 28.90 3.41
C SER A 3 -46.30 27.47 3.82
N ASN A 4 -47.05 26.75 2.96
CA ASN A 4 -47.49 25.38 3.25
C ASN A 4 -46.35 24.35 3.22
N SER A 5 -45.33 24.53 2.37
CA SER A 5 -44.14 23.66 2.31
C SER A 5 -43.24 23.84 3.54
N ASN A 6 -43.15 25.05 4.07
CA ASN A 6 -42.39 25.31 5.29
C ASN A 6 -43.09 24.69 6.51
N LEU A 7 -44.41 24.77 6.59
CA LEU A 7 -45.19 24.13 7.65
C LEU A 7 -45.02 22.61 7.68
N SER A 8 -45.06 21.95 6.51
CA SER A 8 -44.87 20.49 6.43
C SER A 8 -43.46 20.05 6.80
N ASN A 9 -42.44 20.82 6.40
CA ASN A 9 -41.05 20.58 6.80
C ASN A 9 -40.85 20.74 8.31
N MET A 10 -41.43 21.77 8.93
CA MET A 10 -41.36 21.97 10.38
C MET A 10 -42.05 20.83 11.14
N ARG A 11 -43.20 20.35 10.67
CA ARG A 11 -43.87 19.18 11.26
C ARG A 11 -43.00 17.94 11.21
N ARG A 12 -42.35 17.66 10.07
CA ARG A 12 -41.42 16.52 9.94
C ARG A 12 -40.24 16.65 10.90
N LEU A 13 -39.68 17.85 11.04
CA LEU A 13 -38.57 18.10 11.96
C LEU A 13 -38.98 17.88 13.42
N VAL A 14 -40.18 18.33 13.81
CA VAL A 14 -40.70 18.08 15.17
C VAL A 14 -40.89 16.59 15.43
N GLU A 15 -41.42 15.83 14.47
CA GLU A 15 -41.55 14.38 14.62
C GLU A 15 -40.18 13.70 14.73
N GLN A 16 -39.19 14.13 13.95
CA GLN A 16 -37.80 13.63 14.07
C GLN A 16 -37.21 13.90 15.45
N LEU A 17 -37.35 15.13 15.96
CA LEU A 17 -36.83 15.50 17.27
C LEU A 17 -37.51 14.73 18.41
N LYS A 18 -38.80 14.41 18.29
CA LYS A 18 -39.49 13.56 19.26
C LYS A 18 -38.88 12.16 19.32
N LEU A 19 -38.56 11.57 18.16
CA LEU A 19 -37.90 10.28 18.07
C LEU A 19 -36.50 10.33 18.71
N GLU A 20 -35.69 11.33 18.37
CA GLU A 20 -34.34 11.50 18.94
C GLU A 20 -34.36 11.79 20.44
N ALA A 21 -35.37 12.52 20.94
CA ALA A 21 -35.54 12.77 22.36
C ALA A 21 -35.90 11.50 23.14
N SER A 22 -36.59 10.55 22.49
CA SER A 22 -37.00 9.27 23.10
C SER A 22 -35.87 8.22 23.18
N VAL A 23 -34.69 8.51 22.61
CA VAL A 23 -33.54 7.61 22.67
C VAL A 23 -32.99 7.54 24.09
N GLU A 24 -32.90 6.33 24.63
CA GLU A 24 -32.27 6.08 25.93
C GLU A 24 -30.77 6.35 25.86
N ARG A 25 -30.28 7.18 26.78
CA ARG A 25 -28.86 7.54 26.87
C ARG A 25 -28.19 6.77 28.01
N ILE A 26 -26.99 6.27 27.74
CA ILE A 26 -26.11 5.70 28.76
C ILE A 26 -25.25 6.77 29.42
N LYS A 27 -24.73 6.49 30.62
CA LYS A 27 -23.81 7.41 31.31
C LYS A 27 -22.49 7.50 30.53
N ILE A 28 -21.97 8.71 30.39
CA ILE A 28 -20.69 8.96 29.71
C ILE A 28 -19.55 8.19 30.37
N SER A 29 -19.56 8.08 31.71
CA SER A 29 -18.56 7.30 32.46
C SER A 29 -18.58 5.81 32.08
N GLN A 30 -19.77 5.25 31.83
CA GLN A 30 -19.91 3.86 31.40
C GLN A 30 -19.42 3.68 29.96
N ALA A 31 -19.87 4.54 29.04
CA ALA A 31 -19.43 4.51 27.64
C ALA A 31 -17.90 4.64 27.52
N ALA A 32 -17.29 5.53 28.31
CA ALA A 32 -15.84 5.74 28.32
C ALA A 32 -15.09 4.49 28.83
N ALA A 33 -15.60 3.82 29.87
CA ALA A 33 -15.01 2.59 30.38
C ALA A 33 -15.09 1.45 29.36
N GLU A 34 -16.23 1.30 28.69
CA GLU A 34 -16.42 0.30 27.63
C GLU A 34 -15.47 0.54 26.45
N LEU A 35 -15.32 1.80 26.00
CA LEU A 35 -14.37 2.17 24.96
C LEU A 35 -12.92 1.87 25.38
N GLN A 36 -12.53 2.24 26.61
CA GLN A 36 -11.20 1.96 27.12
C GLN A 36 -10.92 0.46 27.15
N GLN A 37 -11.86 -0.33 27.66
CA GLN A 37 -11.73 -1.78 27.73
C GLN A 37 -11.59 -2.39 26.33
N TYR A 38 -12.38 -1.93 25.36
CA TYR A 38 -12.26 -2.37 23.97
C TYR A 38 -10.88 -2.06 23.38
N CYS A 39 -10.37 -0.85 23.60
CA CYS A 39 -9.04 -0.47 23.14
C CYS A 39 -7.94 -1.35 23.77
N LEU A 40 -8.00 -1.60 25.08
CA LEU A 40 -7.01 -2.43 25.78
C LEU A 40 -7.01 -3.89 25.30
N GLN A 41 -8.19 -4.45 25.03
CA GLN A 41 -8.31 -5.82 24.53
C GLN A 41 -7.77 -5.99 23.10
N ASN A 42 -7.88 -4.95 22.26
CA ASN A 42 -7.45 -4.99 20.87
C ASN A 42 -6.08 -4.36 20.62
N ALA A 43 -5.51 -3.67 21.61
CA ALA A 43 -4.21 -3.02 21.53
C ALA A 43 -3.10 -3.96 21.04
N SER A 44 -3.10 -5.21 21.49
CA SER A 44 -2.09 -6.21 21.09
C SER A 44 -2.22 -6.68 19.64
N LYS A 45 -3.40 -6.53 19.03
CA LYS A 45 -3.68 -6.89 17.64
C LYS A 45 -3.47 -5.72 16.68
N ASP A 46 -3.36 -4.51 17.22
CA ASP A 46 -3.13 -3.32 16.41
C ASP A 46 -1.65 -3.26 15.99
N ALA A 47 -1.42 -3.56 14.71
CA ALA A 47 -0.12 -3.54 14.09
C ALA A 47 0.53 -2.14 14.08
N LEU A 48 -0.25 -1.06 14.22
CA LEU A 48 0.26 0.30 14.31
C LEU A 48 0.69 0.66 15.74
N LEU A 49 0.07 0.03 16.74
CA LEU A 49 0.39 0.25 18.15
C LEU A 49 1.59 -0.60 18.60
N VAL A 50 1.59 -1.89 18.28
CA VAL A 50 2.64 -2.85 18.71
C VAL A 50 3.80 -2.92 17.71
N GLY A 51 3.54 -2.51 16.46
CA GLY A 51 4.46 -2.72 15.35
C GLY A 51 4.33 -4.14 14.78
N VAL A 52 4.50 -4.25 13.46
CA VAL A 52 4.53 -5.53 12.75
C VAL A 52 5.96 -6.06 12.71
N PRO A 53 6.21 -7.35 13.04
CA PRO A 53 7.53 -7.94 12.87
C PRO A 53 8.00 -7.84 11.41
N THR A 54 9.32 -7.71 11.23
CA THR A 54 9.98 -7.27 9.98
C THR A 54 9.66 -8.13 8.74
N GLY A 55 9.12 -9.34 8.90
CA GLY A 55 8.71 -10.23 7.82
C GLY A 55 7.20 -10.29 7.53
N SER A 56 6.35 -9.69 8.38
CA SER A 56 4.89 -9.76 8.27
C SER A 56 4.26 -8.50 7.66
N ASN A 57 5.05 -7.44 7.42
CA ASN A 57 4.53 -6.20 6.82
C ASN A 57 4.41 -6.36 5.29
N PRO A 58 3.18 -6.36 4.72
CA PRO A 58 2.97 -6.53 3.28
C PRO A 58 3.43 -5.33 2.45
N PHE A 59 3.64 -4.16 3.07
CA PHE A 59 4.14 -2.95 2.39
C PHE A 59 5.67 -2.86 2.40
N ARG A 60 6.36 -3.85 2.95
CA ARG A 60 7.82 -3.83 3.01
C ARG A 60 8.41 -4.31 1.69
N GLU A 61 9.30 -3.50 1.12
CA GLU A 61 10.09 -3.89 -0.05
C GLU A 61 10.81 -5.22 0.21
N PRO A 62 10.74 -6.19 -0.72
CA PRO A 62 11.50 -7.43 -0.62
C PRO A 62 12.99 -7.08 -0.45
N ARG A 63 13.66 -7.63 0.57
CA ARG A 63 15.11 -7.47 0.81
C ARG A 63 16.00 -8.18 -0.23
N SER A 64 15.51 -8.31 -1.46
CA SER A 64 16.26 -8.86 -2.57
C SER A 64 15.78 -8.24 -3.87
N CYS A 65 16.13 -6.98 -4.09
CA CYS A 65 16.67 -6.71 -5.42
C CYS A 65 17.96 -7.53 -5.50
N ALA A 66 17.88 -8.73 -6.06
CA ALA A 66 19.02 -9.33 -6.71
C ALA A 66 19.33 -8.45 -7.92
N VAL A 67 19.89 -7.26 -7.67
CA VAL A 67 20.66 -6.57 -8.69
C VAL A 67 21.81 -7.51 -8.94
N VAL A 68 21.65 -8.37 -9.95
CA VAL A 68 22.74 -9.14 -10.53
C VAL A 68 23.81 -8.10 -10.81
N LYS A 69 24.84 -8.06 -9.97
CA LYS A 69 25.86 -7.02 -10.10
C LYS A 69 26.44 -7.24 -11.49
N ASN A 70 26.58 -6.16 -12.25
CA ASN A 70 27.12 -6.10 -13.62
C ASN A 70 28.45 -6.87 -13.86
N LYS A 71 29.05 -7.49 -12.82
CA LYS A 71 30.19 -8.39 -12.91
C LYS A 71 29.81 -9.80 -13.38
N ASP A 72 28.59 -10.27 -13.14
CA ASP A 72 28.15 -11.60 -13.57
C ASP A 72 27.69 -11.59 -15.04
N ILE A 73 26.99 -10.51 -15.47
CA ILE A 73 26.60 -10.32 -16.88
C ILE A 73 27.83 -10.29 -17.81
N LYS A 74 28.94 -9.66 -17.39
CA LYS A 74 30.17 -9.65 -18.21
C LYS A 74 30.81 -11.03 -18.33
N ARG A 75 30.73 -11.88 -17.29
CA ARG A 75 31.22 -13.26 -17.36
C ARG A 75 30.35 -14.10 -18.29
N ASP A 76 29.04 -13.93 -18.25
CA ASP A 76 28.12 -14.66 -19.12
C ASP A 76 28.24 -14.22 -20.59
N PHE A 77 28.39 -12.91 -20.85
CA PHE A 77 28.59 -12.41 -22.20
C PHE A 77 29.93 -12.85 -22.81
N LEU A 78 31.02 -12.85 -22.03
CA LEU A 78 32.33 -13.29 -22.53
C LEU A 78 32.37 -14.80 -22.79
N THR A 79 31.64 -15.58 -21.98
CA THR A 79 31.53 -17.04 -22.15
C THR A 79 30.65 -17.39 -23.35
N PHE A 80 29.56 -16.65 -23.56
CA PHE A 80 28.70 -16.75 -24.75
C PHE A 80 29.46 -16.39 -26.04
N TYR A 81 30.23 -15.29 -26.04
CA TYR A 81 31.07 -14.91 -27.20
C TYR A 81 32.27 -15.85 -27.43
N ARG A 82 32.87 -16.43 -26.38
CA ARG A 82 33.92 -17.44 -26.51
C ARG A 82 33.40 -18.77 -27.06
N GLY A 83 32.17 -19.17 -26.72
CA GLY A 83 31.51 -20.36 -27.26
C GLY A 83 31.16 -20.24 -28.75
N ARG A 84 30.86 -19.03 -29.22
CA ARG A 84 30.49 -18.77 -30.63
C ARG A 84 31.69 -18.58 -31.57
N ARG A 85 32.92 -18.49 -31.05
CA ARG A 85 34.17 -18.32 -31.83
C ARG A 85 34.87 -19.62 -32.24
N ARG A 86 34.23 -20.79 -32.13
CA ARG A 86 34.69 -22.05 -32.78
C ARG A 86 34.06 -22.29 -34.16
N GLY A 87 33.55 -21.26 -34.79
CA GLY A 87 33.15 -21.28 -36.19
C GLY A 87 33.03 -19.86 -36.68
N ILE A 88 33.49 -19.61 -37.91
CA ILE A 88 33.47 -18.32 -38.62
C ILE A 88 34.74 -17.49 -38.41
N SER A 89 35.71 -17.79 -39.27
CA SER A 89 36.71 -16.84 -39.77
C SER A 89 35.99 -15.65 -40.39
N LEU A 90 36.35 -14.41 -40.01
CA LEU A 90 36.36 -13.22 -40.90
C LEU A 90 36.86 -11.96 -40.17
N LYS A 91 38.04 -11.52 -40.63
CA LYS A 91 38.58 -10.16 -40.84
C LYS A 91 38.04 -8.96 -40.00
N ARG A 92 39.02 -8.33 -39.34
CA ARG A 92 39.30 -6.88 -39.16
C ARG A 92 38.16 -5.86 -38.94
N GLU A 93 38.40 -5.07 -37.89
CA GLU A 93 38.21 -3.62 -37.76
C GLU A 93 36.82 -3.05 -38.10
N SER A 94 36.13 -2.53 -37.08
CA SER A 94 35.78 -1.10 -36.98
C SER A 94 34.96 -0.85 -35.73
N SER A 95 35.28 0.27 -35.08
CA SER A 95 34.65 0.86 -33.91
C SER A 95 33.12 0.80 -33.94
N ILE A 96 32.50 0.22 -32.89
CA ILE A 96 31.07 0.43 -32.64
C ILE A 96 30.93 1.04 -31.24
N ASN A 97 30.39 2.26 -31.26
CA ASN A 97 30.22 3.20 -30.18
C ASN A 97 29.23 2.68 -29.12
N LEU A 98 29.55 2.87 -27.84
CA LEU A 98 28.92 2.21 -26.70
C LEU A 98 27.54 2.78 -26.26
N ASN A 99 26.82 3.51 -27.12
CA ASN A 99 25.79 4.46 -26.65
C ASN A 99 24.33 4.20 -27.08
N SER A 100 23.92 2.99 -27.48
CA SER A 100 22.55 2.82 -28.01
C SER A 100 21.71 1.66 -27.48
N CYS A 101 22.00 1.10 -26.31
CA CYS A 101 21.08 0.14 -25.67
C CYS A 101 20.88 0.46 -24.18
N ILE A 102 20.41 1.68 -23.90
CA ILE A 102 19.46 1.90 -22.82
C ILE A 102 18.11 2.03 -23.52
N LEU A 103 17.21 1.05 -23.34
CA LEU A 103 15.76 1.23 -23.39
C LEU A 103 15.09 -0.08 -22.97
N PHE A 104 14.46 -0.01 -21.79
CA PHE A 104 13.53 -0.92 -21.12
C PHE A 104 13.97 -2.36 -20.82
#